data_AF-A0A2V5S9D9-F1
#
_entry.id   AF-A0A2V5S9D9-F1
#
_cell.length_a   1.000
_cell.length_b   1.000
_cell.length_c   1.000
_cell.angle_alpha   90.00
_cell.angle_beta   90.00
_cell.angle_gamma   90.00
#
_symmetry.space_group_name_H-M   'P 1'
#
loop_
_entity.id
_entity.type
_entity.pdbx_description
1 polymer ?
#
loop_
_entity_poly.entity_id
_entity_poly.type
_entity_poly.pdbx_seq_one_letter_code
_entity_poly.pdbx_strand_id
1 'polypeptide(L)'
;MQLCRHRLEPGEIDHELIWLAVSVGSLALATVWFAVGLPWPWCVFHELTGLPCVTCGMTRCAIQFFHGHFLAALKWNPLVFTALCGVMTFDLYAFATLTTRAPRLRISFSTKRAKTFVRVSVILAFVLNWIYLLSHWRDF
;
A
#
# COMPACT_ATOMS: atom_id res chain seq x y z
N MET A 1 21.36 3.55 12.12
CA MET A 1 20.49 2.47 11.58
C MET A 1 21.11 1.17 12.06
N GLN A 2 20.52 0.50 13.07
CA GLN A 2 21.02 -0.80 13.53
C GLN A 2 20.06 -1.87 13.05
N LEU A 3 20.57 -2.77 12.19
CA LEU A 3 19.85 -3.91 11.67
C LEU A 3 20.08 -5.06 12.66
N CYS A 4 19.14 -5.26 13.59
CA CYS A 4 19.21 -6.40 14.51
C CYS A 4 18.45 -7.58 13.89
N ARG A 5 19.16 -8.71 13.75
CA ARG A 5 18.60 -10.00 13.35
C ARG A 5 17.92 -10.63 14.57
N HIS A 6 16.60 -10.72 14.56
CA HIS A 6 15.83 -11.33 15.66
C HIS A 6 15.20 -12.64 15.19
N ARG A 7 15.40 -13.71 15.97
CA ARG A 7 14.81 -15.04 15.72
C ARG A 7 13.58 -15.17 16.61
N LEU A 8 12.44 -15.54 16.03
CA LEU A 8 11.18 -15.74 16.76
C LEU A 8 11.34 -16.79 17.85
N GLU A 9 10.89 -16.47 19.05
CA GLU A 9 10.79 -17.43 20.13
C GLU A 9 9.50 -18.25 20.01
N PRO A 10 9.48 -19.54 20.41
CA PRO A 10 8.27 -20.35 20.35
C PRO A 10 7.16 -19.75 21.24
N GLY A 11 6.11 -19.21 20.63
CA GLY A 11 4.99 -18.55 21.32
C GLY A 11 4.80 -17.06 21.00
N GLU A 12 5.72 -16.44 20.25
CA GLU A 12 5.52 -15.06 19.77
C GLU A 12 4.56 -15.00 18.56
N ILE A 13 3.74 -13.95 18.53
CA ILE A 13 2.78 -13.70 17.44
C ILE A 13 3.54 -13.36 16.15
N ASP A 14 3.27 -14.13 15.10
CA ASP A 14 3.82 -13.92 13.77
C ASP A 14 3.15 -12.75 13.03
N HIS A 15 3.62 -11.55 13.34
CA HIS A 15 3.12 -10.32 12.72
C HIS A 15 3.26 -10.35 11.18
N GLU A 16 4.34 -10.93 10.65
CA GLU A 16 4.53 -11.10 9.19
C GLU A 16 3.45 -12.00 8.58
N LEU A 17 3.07 -13.09 9.26
CA LEU A 17 2.03 -14.00 8.79
C LEU A 17 0.64 -13.35 8.87
N ILE A 18 0.35 -12.61 9.95
CA ILE A 18 -0.92 -11.90 10.10
C ILE A 18 -1.08 -10.85 9.00
N TRP A 19 -0.06 -10.01 8.78
CA TRP A 19 -0.13 -8.96 7.76
C TRP A 19 -0.18 -9.53 6.34
N LEU A 20 0.51 -10.63 6.07
CA LEU A 20 0.40 -11.34 4.80
C LEU A 20 -0.99 -11.94 4.62
N ALA A 21 -1.56 -12.58 5.64
CA ALA A 21 -2.91 -13.15 5.60
C ALA A 21 -3.98 -12.06 5.40
N VAL A 22 -3.83 -10.90 6.04
CA VAL A 22 -4.73 -9.74 5.86
C VAL A 22 -4.61 -9.18 4.44
N SER A 23 -3.38 -9.05 3.92
CA SER A 23 -3.14 -8.54 2.56
C SER A 23 -3.71 -9.49 1.51
N VAL A 24 -3.43 -10.79 1.62
CA VAL A 24 -3.96 -11.82 0.72
C VAL A 24 -5.48 -11.93 0.84
N GLY A 25 -6.04 -11.88 2.06
CA GLY A 25 -7.48 -11.94 2.28
C GLY A 25 -8.21 -10.75 1.68
N SER A 26 -7.68 -9.54 1.83
CA SER A 26 -8.24 -8.33 1.22
C SER A 26 -8.16 -8.35 -0.31
N LEU A 27 -7.05 -8.84 -0.87
CA LEU A 27 -6.91 -9.06 -2.31
C LEU A 27 -7.93 -10.06 -2.83
N ALA A 28 -8.07 -11.21 -2.16
CA ALA A 28 -9.02 -12.25 -2.53
C ALA A 28 -10.46 -11.72 -2.50
N LEU A 29 -10.84 -11.01 -1.43
CA LEU A 29 -12.16 -10.38 -1.32
C LEU A 29 -12.41 -9.39 -2.46
N ALA A 30 -11.41 -8.54 -2.77
CA ALA A 30 -11.51 -7.64 -3.90
C ALA A 30 -11.73 -8.42 -5.20
N THR A 31 -10.91 -9.43 -5.51
CA THR A 31 -11.06 -10.23 -6.74
C THR A 31 -12.41 -10.93 -6.85
N VAL A 32 -12.96 -11.44 -5.74
CA VAL A 32 -14.31 -12.02 -5.72
C VAL A 32 -15.36 -10.95 -5.99
N TRP A 33 -15.23 -9.76 -5.39
CA TRP A 33 -16.12 -8.64 -5.66
C TRP A 33 -16.14 -8.24 -7.15
N PHE A 34 -14.96 -8.19 -7.77
CA PHE A 34 -14.81 -7.99 -9.22
C PHE A 34 -15.45 -9.10 -10.04
N ALA A 35 -15.18 -10.37 -9.70
CA ALA A 35 -15.67 -11.52 -10.44
C ALA A 35 -17.20 -11.65 -10.39
N VAL A 36 -17.81 -11.23 -9.29
CA VAL A 36 -19.27 -11.21 -9.10
C VAL A 36 -19.92 -10.00 -9.82
N GLY A 37 -19.12 -9.07 -10.35
CA GLY A 37 -19.63 -7.95 -11.16
C GLY A 37 -20.41 -6.91 -10.37
N LEU A 38 -20.13 -6.79 -9.06
CA LEU A 38 -20.78 -5.78 -8.22
C LEU A 38 -20.43 -4.36 -8.72
N PRO A 39 -21.39 -3.43 -8.70
CA PRO A 39 -21.15 -2.07 -9.14
C PRO A 39 -20.05 -1.42 -8.31
N TRP A 40 -19.22 -0.62 -8.99
CA TRP A 40 -18.18 0.14 -8.35
C TRP A 40 -18.77 1.14 -7.36
N PRO A 41 -18.30 1.19 -6.10
CA PRO A 41 -18.74 2.24 -5.19
C PRO A 41 -18.33 3.59 -5.80
N TRP A 42 -19.34 4.42 -6.07
CA TRP A 42 -19.10 5.80 -6.46
C TRP A 42 -18.42 6.52 -5.30
N CYS A 43 -17.49 7.42 -5.61
CA CYS A 43 -16.83 8.21 -4.58
C CYS A 43 -17.82 9.26 -4.08
N VAL A 44 -18.54 8.94 -2.99
CA VAL A 44 -19.51 9.83 -2.32
C VAL A 44 -18.88 11.20 -2.03
N PHE A 45 -17.58 11.25 -1.71
CA PHE A 45 -16.85 12.50 -1.52
C PHE A 45 -16.77 13.36 -2.80
N HIS A 46 -16.49 12.74 -3.94
CA HIS A 46 -16.45 13.45 -5.22
C HIS A 46 -17.84 13.93 -5.63
N GLU A 47 -18.88 13.13 -5.38
CA GLU A 47 -20.26 13.50 -5.65
C GLU A 47 -20.73 14.70 -4.79
N LEU A 48 -20.31 14.75 -3.52
CA LEU A 48 -20.67 15.84 -2.60
C LEU A 48 -19.83 17.11 -2.78
N THR A 49 -18.54 16.98 -3.13
CA THR A 49 -17.61 18.14 -3.13
C THR A 49 -17.15 18.57 -4.52
N GLY A 50 -17.36 17.75 -5.55
CA GLY A 50 -16.79 17.94 -6.88
C GLY A 50 -15.26 17.80 -6.94
N LEU A 51 -14.60 17.46 -5.83
CA LEU A 51 -13.14 17.39 -5.71
C LEU A 51 -12.67 15.94 -5.58
N PRO A 52 -11.55 15.55 -6.22
CA PRO A 52 -10.97 14.23 -6.02
C PRO A 52 -10.39 14.11 -4.61
N CYS A 53 -10.72 13.01 -3.92
CA CYS A 53 -10.06 12.65 -2.66
C CYS A 53 -8.65 12.09 -2.91
N VAL A 54 -7.84 11.95 -1.85
CA VAL A 54 -6.47 11.39 -1.95
C VAL A 54 -6.41 9.95 -2.49
N THR A 55 -7.53 9.23 -2.42
CA THR A 55 -7.70 7.86 -2.92
C THR A 55 -8.50 7.80 -4.23
N CYS A 56 -8.84 8.94 -4.85
CA CYS A 56 -9.54 8.93 -6.12
C CYS A 56 -8.70 8.19 -7.18
N GLY A 57 -9.34 7.36 -8.01
CA GLY A 57 -8.64 6.53 -8.98
C GLY A 57 -7.88 5.31 -8.42
N MET A 58 -7.95 5.03 -7.10
CA MET A 58 -7.33 3.85 -6.47
C MET A 58 -7.69 2.56 -7.21
N THR A 59 -8.97 2.41 -7.53
CA THR A 59 -9.51 1.29 -8.28
C THR A 59 -8.88 1.15 -9.66
N ARG A 60 -8.86 2.22 -10.46
CA ARG A 60 -8.31 2.22 -11.82
C ARG A 60 -6.80 1.94 -11.78
N CYS A 61 -6.10 2.50 -10.78
CA CYS A 61 -4.70 2.22 -10.50
C CYS A 61 -4.46 0.73 -10.22
N ALA A 62 -5.23 0.12 -9.31
CA ALA A 62 -5.11 -1.29 -8.96
C ALA A 62 -5.35 -2.19 -10.19
N ILE A 63 -6.40 -1.93 -10.97
CA ILE A 63 -6.70 -2.68 -12.20
C ILE A 63 -5.52 -2.62 -13.18
N GLN A 64 -4.98 -1.43 -13.45
CA GLN A 64 -3.84 -1.28 -14.37
C GLN A 64 -2.57 -1.94 -13.81
N PHE A 65 -2.38 -1.92 -12.49
CA PHE A 65 -1.27 -2.58 -11.81
C PHE A 65 -1.33 -4.10 -12.02
N PHE A 66 -2.48 -4.73 -11.82
CA PHE A 66 -2.66 -6.18 -12.03
C PHE A 66 -2.61 -6.59 -13.50
N HIS A 67 -2.99 -5.72 -14.44
CA HIS A 67 -2.78 -5.94 -15.87
C HIS A 67 -1.31 -5.74 -16.32
N GLY A 68 -0.41 -5.33 -15.42
CA GLY A 68 1.00 -5.08 -15.74
C GLY A 68 1.26 -3.73 -16.41
N HIS A 69 0.26 -2.85 -16.51
CA HIS A 69 0.38 -1.51 -17.06
C HIS A 69 0.83 -0.51 -15.97
N PHE A 70 2.07 -0.67 -15.49
CA PHE A 70 2.59 0.12 -14.37
C PHE A 70 2.60 1.64 -14.61
N LEU A 71 2.93 2.09 -15.84
CA LEU A 71 2.90 3.52 -16.16
C LEU A 71 1.47 4.08 -16.13
N ALA A 72 0.48 3.31 -16.59
CA ALA A 72 -0.92 3.71 -16.53
C ALA A 72 -1.41 3.72 -15.08
N ALA A 73 -1.02 2.73 -14.27
CA ALA A 73 -1.34 2.67 -12.85
C ALA A 73 -0.79 3.89 -12.08
N LEU A 74 0.47 4.26 -12.32
CA LEU A 74 1.10 5.42 -11.71
C LEU A 74 0.36 6.73 -12.06
N LYS A 75 -0.10 6.88 -13.31
CA LYS A 75 -0.89 8.04 -13.75
C LYS A 75 -2.22 8.16 -13.00
N TRP A 76 -2.87 7.04 -12.69
CA TRP A 76 -4.16 7.06 -12.01
C TRP A 76 -4.04 7.50 -10.54
N ASN A 77 -3.11 6.94 -9.80
CA ASN A 77 -2.88 7.35 -8.40
C ASN A 77 -1.47 6.93 -7.95
N PRO A 78 -0.50 7.87 -7.92
CA PRO A 78 0.88 7.58 -7.54
C PRO A 78 1.04 7.05 -6.12
N LEU A 79 0.23 7.54 -5.17
CA LEU A 79 0.26 7.09 -3.77
C LEU A 79 -0.19 5.63 -3.65
N VAL A 80 -1.30 5.28 -4.30
CA VAL A 80 -1.82 3.90 -4.31
C VAL A 80 -0.84 2.98 -5.02
N PHE A 81 -0.26 3.39 -6.15
CA PHE A 81 0.77 2.63 -6.84
C PHE A 81 1.96 2.32 -5.92
N THR A 82 2.45 3.35 -5.21
CA THR A 82 3.56 3.20 -4.26
C THR A 82 3.19 2.29 -3.09
N ALA A 83 1.96 2.40 -2.59
CA ALA A 83 1.45 1.52 -1.53
C ALA A 83 1.37 0.07 -1.99
N LEU A 84 0.86 -0.20 -3.19
CA LEU A 84 0.79 -1.54 -3.79
C LEU A 84 2.19 -2.15 -3.95
N CYS A 85 3.15 -1.38 -4.46
CA CYS A 85 4.55 -1.82 -4.53
C CYS A 85 5.13 -2.13 -3.15
N GLY A 86 4.81 -1.32 -2.13
CA GLY A 86 5.23 -1.53 -0.75
C GLY A 86 4.66 -2.80 -0.14
N VAL A 87 3.36 -3.04 -0.31
CA VAL A 87 2.68 -4.28 0.11
C VAL A 87 3.28 -5.48 -0.62
N MET A 88 3.45 -5.42 -1.94
CA MET A 88 4.06 -6.51 -2.71
C MET A 88 5.48 -6.84 -2.25
N THR A 89 6.29 -5.82 -1.95
CA THR A 89 7.65 -6.01 -1.43
C THR A 89 7.62 -6.61 -0.02
N PHE A 90 6.69 -6.17 0.83
CA PHE A 90 6.50 -6.72 2.17
C PHE A 90 6.04 -8.17 2.12
N ASP A 91 5.10 -8.51 1.24
CA ASP A 91 4.60 -9.87 1.07
C ASP A 91 5.71 -10.80 0.53
N LEU A 92 6.52 -10.33 -0.41
CA LEU A 92 7.71 -11.07 -0.88
C LEU A 92 8.72 -11.28 0.25
N TYR A 93 8.96 -10.25 1.06
CA TYR A 93 9.85 -10.36 2.23
C TYR A 93 9.28 -11.35 3.25
N ALA A 94 8.02 -11.23 3.63
CA ALA A 94 7.34 -12.12 4.57
C ALA A 94 7.28 -13.56 4.05
N PHE A 95 7.01 -13.76 2.76
CA PHE A 95 7.06 -15.08 2.14
C PHE A 95 8.48 -15.67 2.17
N ALA A 96 9.49 -14.88 1.82
CA ALA A 96 10.89 -15.30 1.87
C ALA A 96 11.32 -15.64 3.30
N THR A 97 10.98 -14.83 4.31
CA THR A 97 11.33 -15.10 5.72
C THR A 97 10.63 -16.34 6.25
N LEU A 98 9.35 -16.54 5.93
CA LEU A 98 8.60 -17.74 6.30
C LEU A 98 9.16 -19.00 5.65
N THR A 99 9.51 -18.93 4.36
CA THR A 99 10.03 -20.09 3.60
C THR A 99 11.46 -20.45 3.98
N THR A 100 12.31 -19.45 4.21
CA THR A 100 13.74 -19.66 4.53
C THR A 100 14.03 -19.73 6.03
N ARG A 101 13.03 -19.51 6.89
CA ARG A 101 13.20 -19.32 8.36
C ARG A 101 14.32 -18.34 8.71
N ALA A 102 14.56 -17.36 7.84
CA ALA A 102 15.63 -16.40 8.01
C ALA A 102 15.35 -15.48 9.21
N PRO A 103 16.41 -15.01 9.91
CA PRO A 103 16.24 -14.08 11.03
C PRO A 103 15.59 -12.78 10.55
N ARG A 104 14.52 -12.35 11.24
CA ARG A 104 13.73 -11.16 10.90
C ARG A 104 14.58 -9.90 11.07
N LEU A 105 14.55 -9.03 10.06
CA LEU A 105 15.20 -7.73 10.08
C LEU A 105 14.33 -6.73 10.82
N ARG A 106 14.58 -6.54 12.12
CA ARG A 106 13.87 -5.52 12.91
C ARG A 106 14.64 -4.20 12.80
N ILE A 107 14.10 -3.25 12.05
CA ILE A 107 14.68 -1.90 11.95
C ILE A 107 14.33 -1.15 13.24
N SER A 108 15.28 -1.09 14.17
CA SER A 108 15.15 -0.27 15.37
C SER A 108 15.49 1.19 15.04
N PHE A 109 14.46 2.04 14.97
CA PHE A 109 14.62 3.48 14.84
C PHE A 109 14.99 4.09 16.20
N SER A 110 16.27 4.04 16.57
CA SER A 110 16.73 4.56 17.86
C SER A 110 16.87 6.10 17.91
N THR A 111 16.80 6.80 16.78
CA THR A 111 17.03 8.26 16.72
C THR A 111 15.75 9.04 16.42
N LYS A 112 15.35 9.98 17.31
CA LYS A 112 14.17 10.85 17.12
C LYS A 112 14.15 11.57 15.77
N ARG A 113 15.32 12.05 15.29
CA ARG A 113 15.46 12.69 13.96
C ARG A 113 15.05 11.78 12.80
N ALA A 114 15.43 10.50 12.83
CA ALA A 114 15.07 9.56 11.77
C ALA A 114 13.56 9.31 11.72
N LYS A 115 12.90 9.20 12.89
CA LYS A 115 11.43 9.09 12.97
C LYS A 115 10.73 10.33 12.43
N THR A 116 11.21 11.53 12.77
CA THR A 116 10.65 12.78 12.26
C THR A 116 10.84 12.91 10.74
N PHE A 117 12.02 12.57 10.21
CA PHE A 117 12.29 12.61 8.77
C PHE A 117 11.37 11.68 7.98
N VAL A 118 11.19 10.44 8.44
CA VAL A 118 10.26 9.50 7.81
C VAL A 118 8.83 10.03 7.87
N ARG A 119 8.39 10.56 9.01
CA ARG A 119 7.05 11.14 9.16
C ARG A 119 6.82 12.32 8.21
N VAL A 120 7.76 13.25 8.13
CA VAL A 120 7.68 14.42 7.24
C VAL A 120 7.66 13.97 5.77
N SER A 121 8.49 12.98 5.40
CA SER A 121 8.52 12.45 4.04
C SER A 121 7.18 11.81 3.63
N VAL A 122 6.55 11.06 4.54
CA VAL A 122 5.21 10.47 4.31
C VAL A 122 4.16 11.56 4.15
N ILE A 123 4.15 12.57 5.03
CA ILE A 123 3.20 13.69 4.93
C ILE A 123 3.39 14.43 3.61
N LEU A 124 4.63 14.72 3.23
CA LEU A 124 4.94 15.41 1.98
C LEU A 124 4.48 14.59 0.77
N ALA A 125 4.68 13.27 0.77
CA ALA A 125 4.21 12.39 -0.29
C ALA A 125 2.67 12.42 -0.42
N PHE A 126 1.95 12.43 0.70
CA PHE A 126 0.49 12.59 0.71
C PHE A 126 0.05 13.94 0.12
N VAL A 127 0.69 15.04 0.51
CA VAL A 127 0.38 16.38 0.00
C VAL A 127 0.68 16.49 -1.49
N LEU A 128 1.85 16.03 -1.94
CA LEU A 128 2.23 16.04 -3.36
C LEU A 128 1.29 15.20 -4.22
N ASN A 129 0.91 14.01 -3.73
CA ASN A 129 -0.09 13.17 -4.41
C ASN A 129 -1.44 13.87 -4.52
N TRP A 130 -1.87 14.57 -3.46
CA TRP A 130 -3.14 15.28 -3.50
C TRP A 130 -3.12 16.46 -4.46
N ILE A 131 -2.02 17.22 -4.50
CA ILE A 131 -1.82 18.29 -5.48
C ILE A 131 -1.86 17.73 -6.91
N TYR A 132 -1.22 16.58 -7.15
CA TYR A 132 -1.26 15.90 -8.44
C TYR A 132 -2.70 15.53 -8.84
N LEU A 133 -3.45 14.88 -7.95
CA LEU A 133 -4.86 14.52 -8.17
C LEU A 133 -5.75 15.75 -8.43
N LEU A 134 -5.55 16.84 -7.69
CA LEU A 134 -6.27 18.10 -7.90
C LEU A 134 -5.95 18.70 -9.28
N SER A 135 -4.70 18.61 -9.75
CA SER A 135 -4.33 19.12 -11.08
C SER A 135 -4.88 18.27 -12.23
N HIS A 136 -5.09 16.97 -12.03
CA HIS A 136 -5.64 16.02 -13.00
C HIS A 136 -7.12 15.69 -12.77
N TRP A 137 -7.84 16.52 -12.01
CA TRP A 137 -9.23 16.23 -11.59
C TRP A 137 -10.22 16.02 -12.75
N ARG A 138 -9.89 16.49 -13.96
CA ARG A 138 -10.72 16.40 -15.17
C ARG A 138 -10.70 15.01 -15.80
N ASP A 139 -9.73 14.18 -15.45
CA ASP A 139 -9.55 12.84 -16.01
C ASP A 139 -10.24 11.75 -15.18
N PHE A 140 -10.89 12.12 -14.08
CA PHE A 140 -11.56 11.20 -13.14
C PHE A 140 -13.07 11.17 -13.36
#